data_AF-A0AAV7AG19-F1
#
_entry.id   AF-A0AAV7AG19-F1
#
_cell.length_a   1.000
_cell.length_b   1.000
_cell.length_c   1.000
_cell.angle_alpha   90.00
_cell.angle_beta   90.00
_cell.angle_gamma   90.00
#
_symmetry.space_group_name_H-M   'P 1'
#
loop_
_entity.id
_entity.type
_entity.pdbx_description
1 polymer ?
#
loop_
_entity_poly.entity_id
_entity_poly.type
_entity_poly.pdbx_seq_one_letter_code
_entity_poly.pdbx_strand_id
1 'polypeptide(L)'
;MVRPGGRSLGFFDADVRWRGIRGLRWMQALPEVVDISRYSVSPSILVLHLGGNDLCSVRFGELVPLIQSDLERFSSFFSRFVLVWSEIIPRAIWEGARDGAGIERSRRLLNTKVSRFVRERGGVVVRHRELEGDNRGLLLPDGVHLTDIGMDIFLSGLQDGIERAMSLLVGGRRDMEVCMSSSVAVVQKGVRTYMPSNEAGISGAPLIKFLFVKS
;
A
#
# COMPACT_ATOMS: atom_id res chain seq x y z
N MET A 1 -15.65 -15.34 -6.36
CA MET A 1 -15.77 -15.75 -4.94
C MET A 1 -15.45 -14.53 -4.11
N VAL A 2 -16.44 -13.95 -3.43
CA VAL A 2 -16.26 -12.74 -2.59
C VAL A 2 -15.65 -13.18 -1.27
N ARG A 3 -14.50 -12.62 -0.90
CA ARG A 3 -13.81 -12.94 0.35
C ARG A 3 -14.41 -12.10 1.49
N PRO A 4 -14.71 -12.70 2.66
CA PRO A 4 -15.30 -11.95 3.76
C PRO A 4 -14.30 -10.90 4.27
N GLY A 5 -14.68 -9.61 4.18
CA GLY A 5 -13.98 -8.48 4.80
C GLY A 5 -14.03 -8.58 6.32
N GLY A 6 -13.19 -9.44 6.90
CA GLY A 6 -13.05 -9.60 8.35
C GLY A 6 -12.19 -8.51 8.99
N ARG A 7 -12.02 -8.59 10.33
CA ARG A 7 -10.98 -7.82 11.04
C ARG A 7 -9.63 -8.03 10.35
N SER A 8 -8.85 -6.96 10.19
CA SER A 8 -7.55 -7.00 9.51
C SER A 8 -7.56 -7.58 8.08
N LEU A 9 -8.65 -7.41 7.30
CA LEU A 9 -8.78 -7.99 5.95
C LEU A 9 -8.62 -9.52 5.89
N GLY A 10 -8.87 -10.22 7.01
CA GLY A 10 -8.72 -11.67 7.09
C GLY A 10 -7.29 -12.17 7.31
N PHE A 11 -6.34 -11.28 7.64
CA PHE A 11 -4.97 -11.68 8.01
C PHE A 11 -4.89 -12.06 9.50
N PHE A 12 -4.33 -13.24 9.79
CA PHE A 12 -4.27 -13.81 11.15
C PHE A 12 -3.14 -13.24 12.03
N ASP A 13 -2.03 -12.76 11.45
CA ASP A 13 -0.85 -12.21 12.16
C ASP A 13 -0.48 -10.78 11.70
N ALA A 14 -1.49 -9.91 11.58
CA ALA A 14 -1.35 -8.55 11.06
C ALA A 14 -1.97 -7.50 11.99
N ASP A 15 -1.21 -6.43 12.26
CA ASP A 15 -1.75 -5.20 12.86
C ASP A 15 -2.09 -4.21 11.76
N VAL A 16 -3.37 -4.14 11.42
CA VAL A 16 -3.86 -3.24 10.38
C VAL A 16 -4.36 -1.94 10.99
N ARG A 17 -3.70 -0.83 10.64
CA ARG A 17 -4.15 0.52 10.99
C ARG A 17 -4.76 1.22 9.79
N TRP A 18 -6.03 1.60 9.91
CA TRP A 18 -6.77 2.34 8.90
C TRP A 18 -6.76 3.84 9.22
N ARG A 19 -6.34 4.65 8.25
CA ARG A 19 -6.43 6.12 8.27
C ARG A 19 -7.26 6.57 7.06
N GLY A 20 -8.58 6.46 7.18
CA GLY A 20 -9.53 7.01 6.20
C GLY A 20 -9.87 8.46 6.56
N ILE A 21 -9.60 9.40 5.66
CA ILE A 21 -9.93 10.82 5.84
C ILE A 21 -10.75 11.28 4.64
N ARG A 22 -12.04 11.53 4.86
CA ARG A 22 -12.95 11.97 3.79
C ARG A 22 -12.45 13.27 3.16
N GLY A 23 -12.35 13.28 1.84
CA GLY A 23 -11.98 14.47 1.08
C GLY A 23 -10.49 14.83 1.14
N LEU A 24 -9.65 13.95 1.70
CA LEU A 24 -8.20 14.15 1.78
C LEU A 24 -7.62 14.37 0.36
N ARG A 25 -6.84 15.45 0.24
CA ARG A 25 -6.11 15.83 -0.98
C ARG A 25 -4.63 15.52 -0.83
N TRP A 26 -3.91 15.41 -1.94
CA TRP A 26 -2.52 14.97 -1.95
C TRP A 26 -1.59 15.86 -1.13
N MET A 27 -1.78 17.18 -1.16
CA MET A 27 -1.00 18.14 -0.35
C MET A 27 -1.06 17.86 1.17
N GLN A 28 -2.06 17.13 1.63
CA GLN A 28 -2.24 16.75 3.03
C GLN A 28 -1.63 15.37 3.35
N ALA A 29 -1.24 14.58 2.34
CA ALA A 29 -0.72 13.24 2.51
C ALA A 29 0.59 13.21 3.30
N LEU A 30 1.55 14.08 2.92
CA LEU A 30 2.85 14.15 3.59
C LEU A 30 2.74 14.58 5.06
N PRO A 31 2.00 15.64 5.42
CA PRO A 31 1.70 15.96 6.82
C PRO A 31 1.11 14.79 7.61
N GLU A 32 0.13 14.07 7.05
CA GLU A 32 -0.47 12.90 7.71
C GLU A 32 0.54 11.77 7.92
N VAL A 33 1.37 11.48 6.92
CA VAL A 33 2.42 10.45 7.03
C VAL A 33 3.44 10.82 8.11
N VAL A 34 3.84 12.09 8.18
CA VAL A 34 4.76 12.60 9.22
C VAL A 34 4.14 12.54 10.60
N ASP A 35 2.85 12.86 10.74
CA ASP A 35 2.16 12.76 12.02
C ASP A 35 2.11 11.30 12.49
N ILE A 36 1.77 10.39 11.59
CA ILE A 36 1.69 8.96 11.89
C ILE A 36 3.07 8.39 12.26
N SER A 37 4.15 8.83 11.60
CA SER A 37 5.51 8.37 11.90
C SER A 37 6.00 8.79 13.28
N ARG A 38 5.38 9.80 13.91
CA ARG A 38 5.75 10.25 15.28
C ARG A 38 5.19 9.36 16.37
N TYR A 39 4.01 8.78 16.14
CA TYR A 39 3.26 8.05 17.18
C TYR A 39 3.08 6.56 16.87
N SER A 40 3.59 6.09 15.74
CA SER A 40 3.49 4.70 15.32
C SER A 40 4.86 4.10 15.06
N VAL A 41 4.98 2.82 15.38
CA VAL A 41 6.10 2.01 14.88
C VAL A 41 6.05 1.99 13.35
N SER A 42 7.22 2.08 12.71
CA SER A 42 7.36 2.02 11.25
C SER A 42 6.58 0.83 10.67
N PRO A 43 5.72 1.05 9.65
CA PRO A 43 4.97 -0.03 9.03
C PRO A 43 5.91 -0.91 8.21
N SER A 44 5.60 -2.20 8.11
CA SER A 44 6.29 -3.07 7.15
C SER A 44 5.70 -2.89 5.74
N ILE A 45 4.43 -2.50 5.66
CA ILE A 45 3.71 -2.25 4.41
C ILE A 45 2.92 -0.95 4.53
N LEU A 46 3.17 0.00 3.63
CA LEU A 46 2.41 1.25 3.52
C LEU A 46 1.48 1.15 2.32
N VAL A 47 0.17 1.19 2.55
CA VAL A 47 -0.85 1.17 1.48
C VAL A 47 -1.39 2.58 1.27
N LEU A 48 -1.27 3.09 0.05
CA LEU A 48 -1.78 4.42 -0.31
C LEU A 48 -2.89 4.29 -1.35
N HIS A 49 -4.05 4.86 -1.04
CA HIS A 49 -5.16 5.04 -1.96
C HIS A 49 -5.62 6.52 -1.90
N LEU A 50 -4.97 7.37 -2.69
CA LEU A 50 -5.15 8.82 -2.64
C LEU A 50 -4.99 9.44 -4.03
N GLY A 51 -5.34 10.72 -4.17
CA GLY A 51 -5.15 11.52 -5.39
C GLY A 51 -6.42 11.69 -6.22
N GLY A 52 -7.47 10.90 -5.96
CA GLY A 52 -8.74 11.00 -6.69
C GLY A 52 -9.43 12.35 -6.53
N ASN A 53 -9.32 12.96 -5.34
CA ASN A 53 -9.92 14.27 -5.06
C ASN A 53 -9.14 15.45 -5.65
N ASP A 54 -7.90 15.21 -6.09
CA ASP A 54 -7.03 16.24 -6.66
C ASP A 54 -7.24 16.39 -8.18
N LEU A 55 -7.82 15.38 -8.84
CA LEU A 55 -7.93 15.31 -10.30
C LEU A 55 -8.73 16.47 -10.93
N CYS A 56 -9.67 17.07 -10.19
CA CYS A 56 -10.43 18.24 -10.65
C CYS A 56 -9.78 19.58 -10.28
N SER A 57 -8.84 19.60 -9.34
CA SER A 57 -8.33 20.84 -8.74
C SER A 57 -6.83 21.09 -8.94
N VAL A 58 -6.06 20.07 -9.30
CA VAL A 58 -4.61 20.15 -9.49
C VAL A 58 -4.26 19.73 -10.91
N ARG A 59 -3.37 20.47 -11.56
CA ARG A 59 -2.96 20.15 -12.93
C ARG A 59 -2.14 18.87 -12.94
N PHE A 60 -2.35 18.05 -13.95
CA PHE A 60 -1.64 16.79 -14.13
C PHE A 60 -0.10 16.94 -14.04
N GLY A 61 0.45 17.96 -14.71
CA GLY A 61 1.89 18.24 -14.74
C GLY A 61 2.47 18.69 -13.39
N GLU A 62 1.63 19.05 -12.42
CA GLU A 62 2.03 19.38 -11.06
C GLU A 62 1.81 18.19 -10.11
N LEU A 63 0.66 17.52 -10.26
CA LEU A 63 0.24 16.45 -9.37
C LEU A 63 1.16 15.22 -9.45
N VAL A 64 1.56 14.79 -10.66
CA VAL A 64 2.42 13.61 -10.80
C VAL A 64 3.81 13.81 -10.18
N PRO A 65 4.55 14.90 -10.49
CA PRO A 65 5.84 15.14 -9.83
C PRO A 65 5.71 15.31 -8.31
N LEU A 66 4.65 15.96 -7.84
CA LEU A 66 4.37 16.10 -6.41
C LEU A 66 4.21 14.72 -5.74
N ILE A 67 3.36 13.86 -6.30
CA ILE A 67 3.18 12.48 -5.84
C ILE A 67 4.52 11.76 -5.77
N GLN A 68 5.27 11.76 -6.87
CA GLN A 68 6.54 11.03 -6.97
C GLN A 68 7.58 11.53 -5.95
N SER A 69 7.71 12.84 -5.79
CA SER A 69 8.59 13.47 -4.79
C SER A 69 8.19 13.07 -3.36
N ASP A 70 6.90 13.10 -3.03
CA ASP A 70 6.43 12.72 -1.69
C ASP A 70 6.61 11.24 -1.42
N LEU A 71 6.38 10.37 -2.40
CA LEU A 71 6.62 8.93 -2.29
C LEU A 71 8.09 8.61 -1.99
N GLU A 72 9.04 9.36 -2.58
CA GLU A 72 10.46 9.25 -2.25
C GLU A 72 10.74 9.72 -0.83
N ARG A 73 10.13 10.82 -0.40
CA ARG A 73 10.28 11.34 0.96
C ARG A 73 9.72 10.39 2.01
N PHE A 74 8.71 9.57 1.72
CA PHE A 74 8.21 8.58 2.67
C PHE A 74 9.28 7.60 3.16
N SER A 75 10.30 7.34 2.34
CA SER A 75 11.45 6.51 2.72
C SER A 75 12.31 7.12 3.85
N SER A 76 12.23 8.43 4.10
CA SER A 76 12.97 9.07 5.19
C SER A 76 12.24 9.02 6.53
N PHE A 77 10.93 8.77 6.55
CA PHE A 77 10.11 8.72 7.78
C PHE A 77 9.92 7.31 8.33
N PHE A 78 10.04 6.28 7.48
CA PHE A 78 9.82 4.89 7.85
C PHE A 78 11.06 4.04 7.55
N SER A 79 11.50 3.28 8.55
CA SER A 79 12.53 2.27 8.33
C SER A 79 11.94 1.08 7.57
N ARG A 80 12.49 0.80 6.38
CA ARG A 80 12.28 -0.41 5.55
C ARG A 80 10.81 -0.87 5.46
N PHE A 81 10.07 -0.30 4.51
CA PHE A 81 8.70 -0.72 4.20
C PHE A 81 8.55 -1.06 2.71
N VAL A 82 7.54 -1.85 2.38
CA VAL A 82 7.07 -2.04 0.99
C VAL A 82 5.89 -1.11 0.73
N LEU A 83 6.01 -0.26 -0.29
CA LEU A 83 4.91 0.59 -0.75
C LEU A 83 3.92 -0.23 -1.58
N VAL A 84 2.64 -0.15 -1.22
CA VAL A 84 1.51 -0.65 -2.03
C VAL A 84 0.74 0.56 -2.54
N TRP A 85 0.83 0.83 -3.83
CA TRP A 85 0.04 1.86 -4.51
C TRP A 85 -1.27 1.28 -5.01
N SER A 86 -2.38 1.74 -4.43
CA SER A 86 -3.72 1.42 -4.89
C SER A 86 -4.17 2.46 -5.90
N GLU A 87 -4.23 2.07 -7.17
CA GLU A 87 -4.62 2.96 -8.26
C GLU A 87 -5.97 3.63 -7.97
N ILE A 88 -6.09 4.90 -8.37
CA ILE A 88 -7.33 5.66 -8.21
C ILE A 88 -8.43 4.93 -8.98
N ILE A 89 -9.54 4.61 -8.31
CA ILE A 89 -10.70 3.93 -8.92
C ILE A 89 -11.48 4.89 -9.84
N PRO A 90 -12.17 4.37 -10.87
CA PRO A 90 -13.04 5.19 -11.70
C PRO A 90 -14.23 5.73 -10.89
N ARG A 91 -14.70 6.92 -11.27
CA ARG A 91 -15.95 7.52 -10.77
C ARG A 91 -16.87 7.78 -11.97
N ALA A 92 -18.17 7.63 -11.76
CA ALA A 92 -19.17 8.05 -12.74
C ALA A 92 -19.30 9.58 -12.76
N ILE A 93 -19.11 10.22 -11.60
CA ILE A 93 -19.15 11.68 -11.46
C ILE A 93 -17.83 12.16 -10.86
N TRP A 94 -17.26 13.19 -11.50
CA TRP A 94 -16.11 13.93 -10.99
C TRP A 94 -16.60 15.30 -10.55
N GLU A 95 -16.76 15.50 -9.24
CA GLU A 95 -17.26 16.77 -8.69
C GLU A 95 -16.38 17.94 -9.14
N GLY A 96 -17.00 18.98 -9.71
CA GLY A 96 -16.31 20.14 -10.27
C GLY A 96 -15.74 19.95 -11.69
N ALA A 97 -15.87 18.78 -12.31
CA ALA A 97 -15.40 18.56 -13.67
C ALA A 97 -16.34 19.17 -14.72
N ARG A 98 -15.77 19.95 -15.66
CA ARG A 98 -16.46 20.38 -16.88
C ARG A 98 -16.44 19.32 -17.99
N ASP A 99 -15.38 18.50 -18.01
CA ASP A 99 -15.19 17.38 -18.94
C ASP A 99 -14.84 16.11 -18.13
N GLY A 100 -15.85 15.34 -17.74
CA GLY A 100 -15.66 14.10 -16.98
C GLY A 100 -14.84 13.06 -17.72
N ALA A 101 -14.95 12.99 -19.06
CA ALA A 101 -14.14 12.07 -19.87
C ALA A 101 -12.66 12.49 -19.87
N GLY A 102 -12.39 13.80 -19.87
CA GLY A 102 -11.05 14.36 -19.70
C GLY A 102 -10.43 14.07 -18.34
N ILE A 103 -11.22 14.15 -17.27
CA ILE A 103 -10.77 13.76 -15.93
C ILE A 103 -10.47 12.26 -15.86
N GLU A 104 -11.32 11.42 -16.44
CA GLU A 104 -11.09 9.96 -16.50
C GLU A 104 -9.84 9.60 -17.31
N ARG A 105 -9.55 10.30 -18.42
CA ARG A 105 -8.27 10.17 -19.15
C ARG A 105 -7.09 10.57 -18.26
N SER A 106 -7.22 11.67 -17.52
CA SER A 106 -6.19 12.15 -16.58
C SER A 106 -5.94 11.15 -15.45
N ARG A 107 -7.00 10.54 -14.88
CA ARG A 107 -6.89 9.46 -13.88
C ARG A 107 -6.06 8.29 -14.42
N ARG A 108 -6.39 7.78 -15.62
CA ARG A 108 -5.67 6.65 -16.23
C ARG A 108 -4.20 6.99 -16.48
N LEU A 109 -3.92 8.20 -16.96
CA LEU A 109 -2.56 8.66 -17.19
C LEU A 109 -1.78 8.80 -15.87
N LEU A 110 -2.41 9.32 -14.82
CA LEU A 110 -1.81 9.46 -13.48
C LEU A 110 -1.47 8.08 -12.93
N ASN A 111 -2.45 7.17 -12.92
CA ASN A 111 -2.25 5.78 -12.51
C ASN A 111 -1.08 5.16 -13.30
N THR A 112 -1.05 5.31 -14.62
CA THR A 112 0.05 4.76 -15.45
C THR A 112 1.42 5.29 -15.01
N LYS A 113 1.56 6.61 -14.81
CA LYS A 113 2.84 7.24 -14.45
C LYS A 113 3.29 6.89 -13.02
N VAL A 114 2.39 6.98 -12.05
CA VAL A 114 2.71 6.69 -10.64
C VAL A 114 2.93 5.19 -10.44
N SER A 115 2.10 4.34 -11.03
CA SER A 115 2.28 2.89 -10.94
C SER A 115 3.59 2.42 -11.58
N ARG A 116 4.04 3.04 -12.67
CA ARG A 116 5.37 2.77 -13.24
C ARG A 116 6.47 3.13 -12.24
N PHE A 117 6.41 4.35 -11.70
CA PHE A 117 7.38 4.87 -10.73
C PHE A 117 7.50 4.00 -9.47
N VAL A 118 6.36 3.53 -8.95
CA VAL A 118 6.29 2.65 -7.77
C VAL A 118 6.92 1.29 -8.07
N ARG A 119 6.62 0.68 -9.23
CA ARG A 119 7.23 -0.61 -9.63
C ARG A 119 8.74 -0.50 -9.81
N GLU A 120 9.22 0.58 -10.43
CA GLU A 120 10.66 0.84 -10.62
C GLU A 120 11.43 0.95 -9.28
N ARG A 121 10.72 1.23 -8.17
CA ARG A 121 11.28 1.30 -6.81
C ARG A 121 10.96 0.06 -5.97
N GLY A 122 10.54 -1.04 -6.58
CA GLY A 122 10.25 -2.31 -5.90
C GLY A 122 8.93 -2.32 -5.11
N GLY A 123 8.07 -1.32 -5.29
CA GLY A 123 6.74 -1.30 -4.71
C GLY A 123 5.74 -2.17 -5.48
N VAL A 124 4.61 -2.48 -4.82
CA VAL A 124 3.50 -3.22 -5.40
C VAL A 124 2.42 -2.24 -5.88
N VAL A 125 1.81 -2.56 -7.02
CA VAL A 125 0.66 -1.80 -7.54
C VAL A 125 -0.59 -2.68 -7.50
N VAL A 126 -1.70 -2.12 -7.04
CA VAL A 126 -3.03 -2.69 -7.13
C VAL A 126 -3.82 -1.91 -8.16
N ARG A 127 -4.18 -2.60 -9.25
CA ARG A 127 -5.11 -2.08 -10.25
C ARG A 127 -6.45 -2.78 -10.09
N HIS A 128 -7.51 -1.99 -9.99
CA HIS A 128 -8.88 -2.46 -9.75
C HIS A 128 -9.61 -2.66 -11.08
N ARG A 129 -9.23 -3.68 -11.85
CA ARG A 129 -9.77 -3.91 -13.21
C ARG A 129 -11.27 -4.21 -13.20
N GLU A 130 -11.73 -4.86 -12.15
CA GLU A 130 -13.12 -5.26 -11.92
C GLU A 130 -14.02 -4.05 -11.65
N LEU A 131 -13.44 -2.91 -11.27
CA LEU A 131 -14.15 -1.64 -11.12
C LEU A 131 -14.11 -0.79 -12.41
N GLU A 132 -13.30 -1.17 -13.40
CA GLU A 132 -13.23 -0.51 -14.71
C GLU A 132 -14.34 -1.01 -15.64
N GLY A 133 -14.88 -0.13 -16.48
CA GLY A 133 -15.93 -0.48 -17.45
C GLY A 133 -17.33 -0.14 -16.95
N ASP A 134 -18.29 -1.04 -17.17
CA ASP A 134 -19.65 -0.86 -16.66
C ASP A 134 -19.67 -1.12 -15.15
N ASN A 135 -19.71 -0.03 -14.39
CA ASN A 135 -19.70 -0.03 -12.92
C ASN A 135 -21.10 0.19 -12.33
N ARG A 136 -22.16 -0.02 -13.13
CA ARG A 136 -23.55 -0.02 -12.63
C ARG A 136 -23.71 -1.06 -11.53
N GLY A 137 -24.20 -0.61 -10.37
CA GLY A 137 -24.34 -1.44 -9.17
C GLY A 137 -23.07 -1.56 -8.30
N LEU A 138 -21.92 -1.09 -8.77
CA LEU A 138 -20.68 -1.01 -7.98
C LEU A 138 -20.48 0.36 -7.32
N LEU A 139 -21.16 1.39 -7.83
CA LEU A 139 -21.19 2.74 -7.26
C LEU A 139 -22.55 3.04 -6.63
N LEU A 140 -22.53 3.83 -5.55
CA LEU A 140 -23.71 4.46 -4.99
C LEU A 140 -24.35 5.41 -6.02
N PRO A 141 -25.62 5.81 -5.82
CA PRO A 141 -26.30 6.76 -6.71
C PRO A 141 -25.58 8.11 -6.90
N ASP A 142 -24.67 8.47 -5.98
CA ASP A 142 -23.83 9.67 -6.11
C ASP A 142 -22.73 9.54 -7.17
N GLY A 143 -22.51 8.33 -7.72
CA GLY A 143 -21.55 8.07 -8.78
C GLY A 143 -20.09 8.22 -8.35
N VAL A 144 -19.80 8.36 -7.05
CA VAL A 144 -18.46 8.61 -6.50
C VAL A 144 -18.05 7.48 -5.56
N HIS A 145 -18.93 7.10 -4.65
CA HIS A 145 -18.62 6.12 -3.61
C HIS A 145 -19.04 4.72 -4.05
N LEU A 146 -18.37 3.70 -3.51
CA LEU A 146 -18.65 2.31 -3.81
C LEU A 146 -19.89 1.82 -3.04
N THR A 147 -20.68 0.94 -3.66
CA THR A 147 -21.63 0.08 -2.94
C THR A 147 -20.89 -0.95 -2.08
N ASP A 148 -21.60 -1.72 -1.27
CA ASP A 148 -21.00 -2.84 -0.52
C ASP A 148 -20.31 -3.85 -1.45
N ILE A 149 -20.95 -4.17 -2.59
CA ILE A 149 -20.37 -5.07 -3.61
C ILE A 149 -19.11 -4.45 -4.22
N GLY A 150 -19.16 -3.15 -4.57
CA GLY A 150 -17.99 -2.45 -5.08
C GLY A 150 -16.86 -2.37 -4.04
N MET A 151 -17.21 -2.21 -2.77
CA MET A 151 -16.27 -2.19 -1.65
C MET A 151 -15.62 -3.55 -1.47
N ASP A 152 -16.37 -4.65 -1.52
CA ASP A 152 -15.83 -6.00 -1.41
C ASP A 152 -14.81 -6.30 -2.52
N ILE A 153 -15.12 -5.91 -3.76
CA ILE A 153 -14.19 -6.02 -4.89
C ILE A 153 -12.91 -5.20 -4.63
N PHE A 154 -13.07 -3.95 -4.19
CA PHE A 154 -11.96 -3.06 -3.87
C PHE A 154 -11.06 -3.64 -2.76
N LEU A 155 -11.67 -4.14 -1.68
CA LEU A 155 -10.96 -4.73 -0.55
C LEU A 155 -10.27 -6.03 -0.95
N SER A 156 -10.87 -6.85 -1.81
CA SER A 156 -10.22 -8.05 -2.38
C SER A 156 -8.96 -7.67 -3.18
N GLY A 157 -9.03 -6.63 -4.00
CA GLY A 157 -7.86 -6.16 -4.75
C GLY A 157 -6.74 -5.63 -3.83
N LEU A 158 -7.11 -4.94 -2.75
CA LEU A 158 -6.15 -4.50 -1.73
C LEU A 158 -5.49 -5.68 -1.01
N GLN A 159 -6.29 -6.68 -0.63
CA GLN A 159 -5.80 -7.91 0.00
C GLN A 159 -4.76 -8.60 -0.89
N ASP A 160 -5.06 -8.79 -2.18
CA ASP A 160 -4.12 -9.39 -3.14
C ASP A 160 -2.82 -8.58 -3.25
N GLY A 161 -2.91 -7.25 -3.25
CA GLY A 161 -1.75 -6.36 -3.25
C GLY A 161 -0.87 -6.52 -2.02
N ILE A 162 -1.50 -6.66 -0.86
CA ILE A 162 -0.83 -6.85 0.41
C ILE A 162 -0.16 -8.22 0.48
N GLU A 163 -0.82 -9.28 0.04
CA GLU A 163 -0.24 -10.63 -0.02
C GLU A 163 1.04 -10.65 -0.89
N ARG A 164 1.03 -9.94 -2.02
CA ARG A 164 2.23 -9.73 -2.84
C ARG A 164 3.32 -8.96 -2.10
N ALA A 165 2.98 -7.89 -1.38
CA ALA A 165 3.95 -7.12 -0.60
C ALA A 165 4.57 -7.94 0.55
N MET A 166 3.76 -8.76 1.23
CA MET A 166 4.25 -9.69 2.26
C MET A 166 5.23 -10.71 1.69
N SER A 167 4.96 -11.22 0.49
CA SER A 167 5.86 -12.14 -0.21
C SER A 167 7.25 -11.53 -0.48
N LEU A 168 7.29 -10.23 -0.81
CA LEU A 168 8.56 -9.49 -0.97
C LEU A 168 9.33 -9.34 0.35
N LEU A 169 8.63 -9.10 1.47
CA LEU A 169 9.25 -9.01 2.79
C LEU A 169 9.86 -10.34 3.24
N VAL A 170 9.18 -11.47 2.96
CA VAL A 170 9.68 -12.81 3.31
C VAL A 170 10.83 -13.23 2.39
N GLY A 171 10.77 -12.89 1.10
CA GLY A 171 11.88 -13.11 0.15
C GLY A 171 13.15 -12.35 0.55
N GLY A 172 13.02 -11.06 0.86
CA GLY A 172 14.17 -10.23 1.27
C GLY A 172 14.80 -10.62 2.61
N ARG A 173 14.05 -11.25 3.53
CA ARG A 173 14.63 -11.82 4.77
C ARG A 173 15.50 -13.05 4.49
N ARG A 174 15.07 -13.94 3.58
CA ARG A 174 15.83 -15.15 3.23
C ARG A 174 17.17 -14.80 2.57
N ASP A 175 17.21 -13.81 1.69
CA ASP A 175 18.46 -13.38 1.05
C ASP A 175 19.45 -12.75 2.04
N MET A 176 18.94 -12.06 3.07
CA MET A 176 19.76 -11.50 4.15
C MET A 176 20.28 -12.56 5.11
N GLU A 177 19.47 -13.56 5.45
CA GLU A 177 19.89 -14.71 6.28
C GLU A 177 20.94 -15.56 5.57
N VAL A 178 20.82 -15.74 4.24
CA VAL A 178 21.85 -16.36 3.40
C VAL A 178 23.13 -15.52 3.37
N CYS A 179 23.07 -14.20 3.17
CA CYS A 179 24.24 -13.30 3.24
C CYS A 179 24.90 -13.26 4.64
N MET A 180 24.13 -13.35 5.72
CA MET A 180 24.69 -13.38 7.08
C MET A 180 25.29 -14.76 7.40
N SER A 181 24.67 -15.86 6.96
CA SER A 181 25.24 -17.20 7.13
C SER A 181 26.54 -17.42 6.33
N SER A 182 26.65 -16.80 5.16
CA SER A 182 27.89 -16.82 4.35
C SER A 182 28.98 -15.88 4.89
N SER A 183 28.62 -14.86 5.68
CA SER A 183 29.59 -14.00 6.39
C SER A 183 30.11 -14.63 7.68
N VAL A 184 29.36 -15.54 8.31
CA VAL A 184 29.77 -16.29 9.52
C VAL A 184 30.66 -17.50 9.18
N ALA A 185 30.66 -17.97 7.93
CA ALA A 185 31.52 -19.09 7.49
C ALA A 185 33.02 -18.75 7.39
N VAL A 186 33.41 -17.49 7.58
CA VAL A 186 34.81 -17.05 7.65
C VAL A 186 35.08 -16.51 9.05
N VAL A 187 35.19 -17.40 10.04
CA VAL A 187 35.97 -17.30 11.29
C VAL A 187 35.44 -18.36 12.26
N GLN A 188 36.12 -19.50 12.33
CA GLN A 188 36.51 -20.21 13.58
C GLN A 188 36.92 -21.66 13.27
N LYS A 189 38.24 -21.88 13.14
CA LYS A 189 38.84 -23.15 13.56
C LYS A 189 39.00 -23.09 15.08
N GLY A 190 38.38 -24.03 15.78
CA GLY A 190 38.77 -24.47 17.12
C GLY A 190 38.06 -23.77 18.28
N VAL A 191 37.08 -24.43 18.88
CA VAL A 191 37.12 -25.02 20.24
C VAL A 191 35.75 -25.66 20.50
N ARG A 192 35.77 -26.88 21.02
CA ARG A 192 34.59 -27.73 21.27
C ARG A 192 34.19 -27.58 22.74
N THR A 193 32.98 -27.13 23.03
CA THR A 193 32.33 -27.33 24.33
C THR A 193 30.85 -27.66 24.15
N TYR A 194 30.39 -28.60 24.98
CA TYR A 194 29.08 -29.23 24.97
C TYR A 194 27.95 -28.29 25.45
N MET A 195 26.74 -28.54 24.92
CA MET A 195 25.46 -27.91 25.21
C MET A 195 25.03 -28.00 26.69
N PRO A 196 24.04 -27.20 27.10
CA PRO A 196 22.76 -27.85 27.37
C PRO A 196 21.60 -27.22 26.59
N SER A 197 20.73 -28.13 26.15
CA SER A 197 19.42 -27.91 25.57
C SER A 197 18.54 -27.01 26.42
N ASN A 198 18.12 -25.87 25.87
CA ASN A 198 16.92 -25.17 26.30
C ASN A 198 15.98 -25.06 25.10
N GLU A 199 14.91 -25.85 25.17
CA GLU A 199 13.67 -25.57 24.46
C GLU A 199 13.14 -24.23 24.96
N ALA A 200 13.20 -23.20 24.10
CA ALA A 200 12.45 -21.96 24.29
C ALA A 200 11.70 -21.70 22.99
N GLY A 201 10.39 -21.55 23.13
CA GLY A 201 9.42 -21.68 22.07
C GLY A 201 9.66 -20.77 20.86
N ILE A 202 9.44 -21.35 19.70
CA ILE A 202 9.12 -20.64 18.47
C ILE A 202 7.79 -19.90 18.71
N SER A 203 7.82 -18.57 18.81
CA SER A 203 6.74 -17.71 18.30
C SER A 203 7.11 -16.23 18.47
N GLY A 204 7.18 -15.51 17.35
CA GLY A 204 7.40 -14.08 17.34
C GLY A 204 7.75 -13.57 15.96
N ALA A 205 7.01 -13.98 14.93
CA ALA A 205 7.09 -13.27 13.67
C ALA A 205 6.74 -11.80 13.93
N PRO A 206 7.53 -10.82 13.44
CA PRO A 206 7.26 -9.42 13.72
C PRO A 206 5.89 -9.06 13.15
N LEU A 207 5.01 -8.55 14.02
CA LEU A 207 3.67 -8.08 13.72
C LEU A 207 3.72 -7.19 12.47
N ILE A 208 3.20 -7.67 11.34
CA ILE A 208 3.24 -6.92 10.08
C ILE A 208 2.24 -5.77 10.23
N LYS A 209 2.77 -4.55 10.22
CA LYS A 209 1.99 -3.32 10.40
C LYS A 209 1.62 -2.74 9.05
N PHE A 210 0.33 -2.54 8.85
CA PHE A 210 -0.23 -1.87 7.69
C PHE A 210 -0.67 -0.47 8.05
N LEU A 211 -0.35 0.49 7.21
CA LEU A 211 -1.00 1.80 7.24
C LEU A 211 -1.76 2.00 5.93
N PHE A 212 -3.07 2.18 6.02
CA PHE A 212 -3.90 2.56 4.88
C PHE A 212 -4.23 4.04 4.96
N VAL A 213 -3.78 4.82 3.99
CA VAL A 213 -4.27 6.19 3.81
C VAL A 213 -5.27 6.19 2.66
N LYS A 214 -6.54 6.46 2.97
CA LYS A 214 -7.66 6.49 2.01
C LYS A 214 -8.38 7.83 2.07
N SER A 215 -8.64 8.41 0.90
CA SER A 215 -9.61 9.49 0.71
C SER A 215 -11.02 9.02 0.41
#